data_AF-A0A9P1F731-F1
#
_entry.id   AF-A0A9P1F731-F1
#
_cell.length_a   1.000
_cell.length_b   1.000
_cell.length_c   1.000
_cell.angle_alpha   90.00
_cell.angle_beta   90.00
_cell.angle_gamma   90.00
#
_symmetry.space_group_name_H-M   'P 1'
#
loop_
_entity.id
_entity.type
_entity.pdbx_description
1 polymer ?
#
loop_
_entity_poly.entity_id
_entity_poly.type
_entity_poly.pdbx_seq_one_letter_code
_entity_poly.pdbx_strand_id
1 'polypeptide(L)'
;MAHKTSKSAGWSFKPPRQELNLIQYTCQVEPLDVQLLNHLREQAQNTEDLSVLFNILPPVEQLISEIPYTLPLLEAIYLKCELRTVEDGLLLPTKELCCEQLFCQLVWWTAFCEQSNTSSAKKHCVMFTDFQPCIASLMTIIGRQCPDLVKRAHEDRNQLKTCLESLGCHGLVNCSSGLIRMTDAVHLELLKHVENLKVICTQIKELQHDPKSSAPDPSCESHQRQMSMRLSQVFERLKLNETLQCVLEETFQNQHLASLLRICRKRVGSDKLLIGLFNAFARAAPEDFALQQMDPIVAQLIVVFNNSYNKLLQMCPDDVNATRLSSGSSTSSVSQGTPSLTEKYSLRSSENSIQFDNLKQEISKLRKELRVANYTITQLREKSEEDLVIKESSLPLPDYPEATAYYSSSAKGNLSQLVTRFGELFIFASNELRDSLDTLPEMEGEDDMQAIFGHETLIATYNAVKEYIEDRKLAVLKALGSVNNNAKQSRELTTFEDALDSQLYKEFTTTKTGGHISEELCQTVFKKLKDYPGIDECLNVHQFIQKCIQISWDIQCCPDQKLKLEYDGIDFDPSRHSRGAYSGTTSHVVNFIWPALIETLDNRVLLKAIVLT
;
A
#
# COMPACT_ATOMS: atom_id res chain seq x y z
N MET A 1 33.77 -16.78 25.92
CA MET A 1 33.06 -17.99 26.34
C MET A 1 31.67 -17.99 25.71
N ALA A 2 31.31 -19.09 25.06
CA ALA A 2 29.98 -19.53 24.63
C ALA A 2 29.08 -18.56 23.81
N HIS A 3 29.35 -18.44 22.51
CA HIS A 3 28.28 -18.25 21.52
C HIS A 3 27.48 -19.56 21.42
N LYS A 4 26.35 -19.66 22.12
CA LYS A 4 25.30 -20.61 21.78
C LYS A 4 24.49 -20.01 20.63
N THR A 5 24.93 -20.26 19.41
CA THR A 5 24.08 -20.14 18.23
C THR A 5 22.98 -21.18 18.37
N SER A 6 21.74 -20.70 18.52
CA SER A 6 20.55 -21.54 18.48
C SER A 6 20.52 -22.22 17.12
N LYS A 7 20.75 -23.53 17.09
CA LYS A 7 20.59 -24.35 15.89
C LYS A 7 19.12 -24.31 15.51
N SER A 8 18.79 -23.60 14.43
CA SER A 8 17.54 -23.81 13.72
C SER A 8 17.52 -25.28 13.31
N ALA A 9 16.56 -26.03 13.84
CA ALA A 9 16.30 -27.40 13.44
C ALA A 9 16.12 -27.42 11.92
N GLY A 10 16.90 -28.26 11.23
CA GLY A 10 16.84 -28.41 9.79
C GLY A 10 15.52 -29.04 9.36
N TRP A 11 14.53 -28.22 9.05
CA TRP A 11 13.40 -28.62 8.23
C TRP A 11 13.82 -28.40 6.77
N SER A 12 14.29 -29.46 6.09
CA SER A 12 14.47 -29.40 4.64
C SER A 12 13.17 -29.81 3.98
N PHE A 13 12.34 -28.85 3.60
CA PHE A 13 11.20 -29.10 2.74
C PHE A 13 11.69 -29.15 1.29
N LYS A 14 11.64 -30.34 0.68
CA LYS A 14 11.88 -30.48 -0.76
C LYS A 14 10.54 -30.21 -1.46
N PRO A 15 10.47 -29.31 -2.46
CA PRO A 15 9.24 -29.09 -3.20
C PRO A 15 8.85 -30.39 -3.93
N PRO A 16 7.60 -30.87 -3.81
CA PRO A 16 7.15 -32.04 -4.53
C PRO A 16 7.18 -31.78 -6.04
N ARG A 17 7.57 -32.80 -6.82
CA ARG A 17 7.73 -32.73 -8.29
C ARG A 17 6.42 -32.78 -9.08
N GLN A 18 5.26 -32.71 -8.42
CA GLN A 18 3.94 -32.80 -9.06
C GLN A 18 2.97 -31.80 -8.44
N GLU A 19 2.21 -31.11 -9.30
CA GLU A 19 1.02 -30.34 -8.93
C GLU A 19 -0.03 -31.30 -8.37
N LEU A 20 0.09 -31.60 -7.09
CA LEU A 20 -0.92 -32.35 -6.34
C LEU A 20 -1.95 -31.36 -5.81
N ASN A 21 -3.20 -31.74 -5.92
CA ASN A 21 -4.32 -31.07 -5.28
C ASN A 21 -4.02 -30.84 -3.78
N LEU A 22 -4.28 -29.63 -3.26
CA LEU A 22 -4.04 -29.28 -1.85
C LEU A 22 -4.90 -30.13 -0.91
N ILE A 23 -6.19 -30.26 -1.23
CA ILE A 23 -7.16 -31.09 -0.51
C ILE A 23 -7.34 -32.41 -1.26
N GLN A 24 -7.20 -33.52 -0.53
CA GLN A 24 -7.56 -34.86 -0.99
C GLN A 24 -8.92 -35.24 -0.41
N TYR A 25 -9.79 -35.79 -1.25
CA TYR A 25 -11.07 -36.38 -0.88
C TYR A 25 -11.01 -37.88 -1.14
N THR A 26 -11.25 -38.69 -0.11
CA THR A 26 -11.07 -40.17 -0.15
C THR A 26 -12.36 -40.96 -0.12
N CYS A 27 -13.53 -40.32 -0.15
CA CYS A 27 -14.81 -41.01 -0.12
C CYS A 27 -14.93 -41.98 -1.31
N GLN A 28 -14.86 -43.29 -1.01
CA GLN A 28 -15.05 -44.41 -1.93
C GLN A 28 -16.45 -45.05 -1.75
N VAL A 29 -17.42 -44.31 -1.23
CA VAL A 29 -18.74 -44.86 -0.91
C VAL A 29 -19.56 -44.94 -2.20
N GLU A 30 -20.10 -46.13 -2.52
CA GLU A 30 -21.19 -46.27 -3.50
C GLU A 30 -22.31 -45.32 -3.05
N PRO A 31 -22.73 -44.35 -3.88
CA PRO A 31 -23.72 -43.36 -3.45
C PRO A 31 -24.93 -44.09 -2.87
N LEU A 32 -25.31 -43.75 -1.63
CA LEU A 32 -26.53 -44.23 -1.00
C LEU A 32 -27.66 -44.20 -2.05
N ASP A 33 -28.38 -45.32 -2.18
CA ASP A 33 -29.41 -45.46 -3.21
C ASP A 33 -30.30 -44.22 -3.22
N VAL A 34 -30.27 -43.49 -4.33
CA VAL A 34 -30.99 -42.23 -4.50
C VAL A 34 -32.49 -42.43 -4.24
N GLN A 35 -33.01 -43.64 -4.50
CA GLN A 35 -34.39 -44.00 -4.18
C GLN A 35 -34.65 -44.07 -2.67
N LEU A 36 -33.72 -44.65 -1.91
CA LEU A 36 -33.78 -44.71 -0.45
C LEU A 36 -33.68 -43.31 0.18
N LEU A 37 -32.77 -42.45 -0.31
CA LEU A 37 -32.63 -41.08 0.17
C LEU A 37 -33.89 -40.24 -0.10
N ASN A 38 -34.51 -40.39 -1.27
CA ASN A 38 -35.76 -39.71 -1.59
C ASN A 38 -36.92 -40.22 -0.75
N HIS A 39 -36.99 -41.54 -0.48
CA HIS A 39 -38.00 -42.12 0.40
C HIS A 39 -37.88 -41.61 1.84
N LEU A 40 -36.64 -41.58 2.38
CA LEU A 40 -36.37 -41.03 3.71
C LEU A 40 -36.68 -39.52 3.77
N ARG A 41 -36.44 -38.77 2.69
CA ARG A 41 -36.81 -37.35 2.60
C ARG A 41 -38.31 -37.14 2.66
N GLU A 42 -39.08 -37.92 1.90
CA GLU A 42 -40.55 -37.86 1.93
C GLU A 42 -41.09 -38.25 3.31
N GLN A 43 -40.54 -39.31 3.93
CA GLN A 43 -40.89 -39.70 5.29
C GLN A 43 -40.54 -38.60 6.31
N ALA A 44 -39.38 -37.97 6.15
CA ALA A 44 -38.96 -36.86 7.01
C ALA A 44 -39.91 -35.68 6.89
N GLN A 45 -40.39 -35.35 5.69
CA GLN A 45 -41.38 -34.29 5.48
C GLN A 45 -42.76 -34.64 6.08
N ASN A 46 -43.19 -35.91 6.01
CA ASN A 46 -44.52 -36.34 6.44
C ASN A 46 -44.66 -36.68 7.94
N THR A 47 -43.57 -36.94 8.68
CA THR A 47 -43.62 -37.42 10.08
C THR A 47 -43.76 -36.29 11.11
N GLU A 48 -44.90 -36.10 11.77
CA GLU A 48 -45.12 -34.94 12.66
C GLU A 48 -44.29 -34.92 13.97
N ASP A 49 -43.86 -36.09 14.47
CA ASP A 49 -43.12 -36.24 15.74
C ASP A 49 -41.60 -36.35 15.50
N LEU A 50 -40.83 -35.42 16.09
CA LEU A 50 -39.36 -35.40 16.01
C LEU A 50 -38.72 -36.66 16.63
N SER A 51 -39.32 -37.22 17.67
CA SER A 51 -38.80 -38.44 18.32
C SER A 51 -38.91 -39.64 17.41
N VAL A 52 -40.03 -39.74 16.69
CA VAL A 52 -40.25 -40.79 15.67
C VAL A 52 -39.33 -40.57 14.47
N LEU A 53 -39.13 -39.32 14.06
CA LEU A 53 -38.22 -38.94 13.00
C LEU A 53 -36.77 -39.37 13.28
N PHE A 54 -36.22 -39.05 14.46
CA PHE A 54 -34.85 -39.43 14.85
C PHE A 54 -34.68 -40.94 15.07
N ASN A 55 -35.76 -41.68 15.35
CA ASN A 55 -35.72 -43.14 15.46
C ASN A 55 -35.72 -43.86 14.10
N ILE A 56 -36.24 -43.23 13.05
CA ILE A 56 -36.34 -43.80 11.71
C ILE A 56 -35.11 -43.44 10.86
N LEU A 57 -34.52 -42.26 11.09
CA LEU A 57 -33.37 -41.78 10.33
C LEU A 57 -32.04 -42.35 10.84
N PRO A 58 -31.04 -42.50 9.95
CA PRO A 58 -29.66 -42.71 10.37
C PRO A 58 -29.19 -41.57 11.29
N PRO A 59 -28.16 -41.81 12.14
CA PRO A 59 -27.55 -40.77 12.94
C PRO A 59 -27.12 -39.56 12.09
N VAL A 60 -27.40 -38.35 12.56
CA VAL A 60 -27.13 -37.12 11.81
C VAL A 60 -25.65 -36.98 11.45
N GLU A 61 -24.73 -37.43 12.32
CA GLU A 61 -23.29 -37.47 12.07
C GLU A 61 -22.94 -38.30 10.83
N GLN A 62 -23.60 -39.45 10.64
CA GLN A 62 -23.41 -40.31 9.47
C GLN A 62 -24.01 -39.68 8.21
N LEU A 63 -25.12 -38.94 8.34
CA LEU A 63 -25.66 -38.19 7.21
C LEU A 63 -24.71 -37.06 6.80
N ILE A 64 -24.00 -36.43 7.73
CA ILE A 64 -23.04 -35.36 7.46
C ILE A 64 -21.79 -35.90 6.74
N SER A 65 -21.25 -37.06 7.12
CA SER A 65 -20.08 -37.64 6.44
C SER A 65 -20.31 -37.92 4.96
N GLU A 66 -21.55 -38.27 4.58
CA GLU A 66 -21.95 -38.62 3.21
C GLU A 66 -22.33 -37.40 2.32
N ILE A 67 -22.02 -36.17 2.76
CA ILE A 67 -22.15 -34.96 1.94
C ILE A 67 -21.26 -35.10 0.69
N PRO A 68 -21.79 -34.89 -0.53
CA PRO A 68 -22.94 -34.02 -0.82
C PRO A 68 -24.30 -34.71 -1.05
N TYR A 69 -24.36 -36.05 -1.12
CA TYR A 69 -25.57 -36.75 -1.56
C TYR A 69 -26.73 -36.67 -0.56
N THR A 70 -26.42 -36.52 0.73
CA THR A 70 -27.38 -36.39 1.82
C THR A 70 -27.90 -34.96 2.03
N LEU A 71 -27.36 -33.95 1.33
CA LEU A 71 -27.74 -32.54 1.49
C LEU A 71 -29.26 -32.29 1.38
N PRO A 72 -30.01 -32.88 0.42
CA PRO A 72 -31.46 -32.69 0.33
C PRO A 72 -32.24 -33.30 1.51
N LEU A 73 -31.72 -34.37 2.11
CA LEU A 73 -32.31 -35.01 3.29
C LEU A 73 -32.00 -34.19 4.55
N LEU A 74 -30.75 -33.74 4.70
CA LEU A 74 -30.33 -32.85 5.78
C LEU A 74 -31.12 -31.54 5.76
N GLU A 75 -31.34 -30.93 4.59
CA GLU A 75 -32.21 -29.76 4.44
C GLU A 75 -33.62 -30.02 4.98
N ALA A 76 -34.24 -31.15 4.62
CA ALA A 76 -35.59 -31.49 5.08
C ALA A 76 -35.65 -31.69 6.61
N ILE A 77 -34.65 -32.34 7.20
CA ILE A 77 -34.54 -32.56 8.66
C ILE A 77 -34.39 -31.22 9.38
N TYR A 78 -33.46 -30.38 8.93
CA TYR A 78 -33.16 -29.09 9.54
C TYR A 78 -34.33 -28.11 9.43
N LEU A 79 -34.99 -28.02 8.27
CA LEU A 79 -36.19 -27.18 8.09
C LEU A 79 -37.32 -27.63 9.02
N LYS A 80 -37.50 -28.94 9.18
CA LYS A 80 -38.55 -29.47 10.05
C LYS A 80 -38.28 -29.19 11.52
N CYS A 81 -37.03 -29.31 11.95
CA CYS A 81 -36.62 -28.93 13.29
C CYS A 81 -36.80 -27.42 13.51
N GLU A 82 -36.45 -26.58 12.52
CA GLU A 82 -36.64 -25.12 12.60
C GLU A 82 -38.14 -24.76 12.73
N LEU A 83 -39.01 -25.35 11.89
CA LEU A 83 -40.45 -25.10 11.96
C LEU A 83 -41.04 -25.45 13.33
N ARG A 84 -40.65 -26.60 13.89
CA ARG A 84 -41.08 -27.01 15.23
C ARG A 84 -40.56 -26.10 16.33
N THR A 85 -39.32 -25.64 16.23
CA THR A 85 -38.77 -24.69 17.22
C THR A 85 -39.52 -23.36 17.23
N VAL A 86 -39.99 -22.91 16.06
CA VAL A 86 -40.83 -21.70 15.94
C VAL A 86 -42.24 -21.93 16.50
N GLU A 87 -42.81 -23.12 16.29
CA GLU A 87 -44.14 -23.49 16.81
C GLU A 87 -44.15 -23.65 18.34
N ASP A 88 -43.12 -24.28 18.91
CA ASP A 88 -43.04 -24.61 20.34
C ASP A 88 -42.30 -23.55 21.18
N GLY A 89 -41.71 -22.53 20.53
CA GLY A 89 -40.91 -21.48 21.19
C GLY A 89 -39.60 -21.99 21.82
N LEU A 90 -39.12 -23.15 21.38
CA LEU A 90 -37.91 -23.81 21.88
C LEU A 90 -36.69 -23.42 21.02
N LEU A 91 -35.48 -23.57 21.57
CA LEU A 91 -34.24 -23.40 20.80
C LEU A 91 -33.97 -24.66 19.95
N LEU A 92 -33.34 -24.46 18.78
CA LEU A 92 -32.90 -25.56 17.93
C LEU A 92 -31.94 -26.49 18.69
N PRO A 93 -32.11 -27.83 18.63
CA PRO A 93 -31.21 -28.80 19.25
C PRO A 93 -29.89 -28.88 18.46
N THR A 94 -29.04 -27.87 18.64
CA THR A 94 -27.82 -27.65 17.84
C THR A 94 -26.77 -28.74 18.00
N LYS A 95 -26.78 -29.45 19.14
CA LYS A 95 -25.87 -30.57 19.43
C LYS A 95 -26.33 -31.85 18.76
N GLU A 96 -27.62 -32.15 18.85
CA GLU A 96 -28.25 -33.34 18.27
C GLU A 96 -28.29 -33.26 16.73
N LEU A 97 -28.37 -32.04 16.18
CA LEU A 97 -28.24 -31.80 14.75
C LEU A 97 -26.78 -31.70 14.29
N CYS A 98 -25.81 -31.67 15.20
CA CYS A 98 -24.38 -31.59 14.89
C CYS A 98 -24.03 -30.36 14.01
N CYS A 99 -24.61 -29.20 14.30
CA CYS A 99 -24.49 -27.99 13.44
C CYS A 99 -23.04 -27.54 13.19
N GLU A 100 -22.14 -27.69 14.18
CA GLU A 100 -20.71 -27.38 14.00
C GLU A 100 -20.02 -28.34 13.03
N GLN A 101 -20.33 -29.64 13.12
CA GLN A 101 -19.78 -30.66 12.23
C GLN A 101 -20.32 -30.50 10.81
N LEU A 102 -21.62 -30.20 10.67
CA LEU A 102 -22.22 -29.89 9.37
C LEU A 102 -21.53 -28.68 8.72
N PHE A 103 -21.37 -27.59 9.48
CA PHE A 103 -20.69 -26.39 8.96
C PHE A 103 -19.24 -26.68 8.57
N CYS A 104 -18.50 -27.44 9.38
CA CYS A 104 -17.15 -27.85 9.07
C CYS A 104 -17.07 -28.69 7.79
N GLN A 105 -17.94 -29.70 7.63
CA GLN A 105 -18.04 -30.52 6.43
C GLN A 105 -18.34 -29.67 5.19
N LEU A 106 -19.26 -28.70 5.30
CA LEU A 106 -19.59 -27.77 4.21
C LEU A 106 -18.39 -26.89 3.83
N VAL A 107 -17.63 -26.37 4.80
CA VAL A 107 -16.42 -25.57 4.55
C VAL A 107 -15.38 -26.38 3.76
N TRP A 108 -15.12 -27.62 4.18
CA TRP A 108 -14.15 -28.52 3.53
C TRP A 108 -14.59 -28.97 2.14
N TRP A 109 -15.85 -29.37 1.99
CA TRP A 109 -16.39 -29.75 0.69
C TRP A 109 -16.40 -28.57 -0.29
N THR A 110 -16.80 -27.37 0.16
CA THR A 110 -16.77 -26.16 -0.67
C THR A 110 -15.33 -25.83 -1.07
N ALA A 111 -14.38 -25.93 -0.15
CA ALA A 111 -12.96 -25.72 -0.42
C ALA A 111 -12.41 -26.71 -1.48
N PHE A 112 -12.79 -27.99 -1.38
CA PHE A 112 -12.44 -29.01 -2.36
C PHE A 112 -13.03 -28.72 -3.75
N CYS A 113 -14.29 -28.29 -3.83
CA CYS A 113 -14.93 -27.90 -5.09
C CYS A 113 -14.26 -26.67 -5.74
N GLU A 114 -13.91 -25.66 -4.95
CA GLU A 114 -13.23 -24.44 -5.44
C GLU A 114 -11.85 -24.77 -6.03
N GLN A 115 -11.11 -25.66 -5.39
CA GLN A 115 -9.82 -26.12 -5.89
C GLN A 115 -9.95 -26.93 -7.19
N SER A 116 -10.96 -27.81 -7.28
CA SER A 116 -11.21 -28.67 -8.45
C SER A 116 -11.65 -27.89 -9.68
N ASN A 117 -12.26 -26.72 -9.52
CA ASN A 117 -12.64 -25.83 -10.64
C ASN A 117 -11.44 -25.27 -11.41
N THR A 118 -10.24 -25.24 -10.80
CA THR A 118 -9.02 -24.72 -11.42
C THR A 118 -8.24 -25.78 -12.21
N SER A 119 -8.50 -27.07 -11.96
CA SER A 119 -7.78 -28.19 -12.54
C SER A 119 -8.58 -28.80 -13.69
N SER A 120 -7.95 -29.01 -14.84
CA SER A 120 -8.57 -29.52 -16.09
C SER A 120 -9.05 -30.99 -16.03
N ALA A 121 -9.09 -31.60 -14.85
CA ALA A 121 -9.52 -32.98 -14.62
C ALA A 121 -11.01 -33.06 -14.22
N LYS A 122 -11.92 -32.62 -15.11
CA LYS A 122 -13.37 -32.84 -14.94
C LYS A 122 -13.74 -34.29 -15.27
N LYS A 123 -13.47 -35.22 -14.36
CA LYS A 123 -14.08 -36.54 -14.40
C LYS A 123 -14.42 -36.95 -12.97
N HIS A 124 -15.72 -37.06 -12.69
CA HIS A 124 -16.33 -37.77 -11.55
C HIS A 124 -16.80 -37.05 -10.26
N CYS A 125 -16.75 -35.72 -10.10
CA CYS A 125 -17.32 -35.08 -8.90
C CYS A 125 -18.58 -34.23 -9.22
N VAL A 126 -19.61 -34.33 -8.38
CA VAL A 126 -20.82 -33.50 -8.42
C VAL A 126 -20.45 -32.04 -8.16
N MET A 127 -21.11 -31.08 -8.83
CA MET A 127 -20.73 -29.68 -8.78
C MET A 127 -21.37 -28.98 -7.58
N PHE A 128 -20.67 -27.96 -7.04
CA PHE A 128 -21.20 -27.10 -5.98
C PHE A 128 -22.59 -26.53 -6.32
N THR A 129 -22.78 -26.16 -7.58
CA THR A 129 -24.02 -25.56 -8.11
C THR A 129 -25.24 -26.46 -7.98
N ASP A 130 -25.06 -27.78 -7.99
CA ASP A 130 -26.16 -28.73 -8.03
C ASP A 130 -26.90 -28.80 -6.68
N PHE A 131 -26.17 -28.54 -5.58
CA PHE A 131 -26.71 -28.55 -4.21
C PHE A 131 -26.76 -27.15 -3.57
N GLN A 132 -26.41 -26.11 -4.32
CA GLN A 132 -26.42 -24.73 -3.82
C GLN A 132 -27.74 -24.32 -3.15
N PRO A 133 -28.94 -24.68 -3.65
CA PRO A 133 -30.19 -24.36 -2.97
C PRO A 133 -30.30 -25.00 -1.58
N CYS A 134 -29.96 -26.29 -1.44
CA CYS A 134 -29.98 -27.00 -0.16
C CYS A 134 -28.98 -26.39 0.82
N ILE A 135 -27.77 -26.06 0.35
CA ILE A 135 -26.74 -25.41 1.16
C ILE A 135 -27.21 -24.03 1.61
N ALA A 136 -27.86 -23.25 0.75
CA ALA A 136 -28.37 -21.94 1.10
C ALA A 136 -29.48 -22.02 2.18
N SER A 137 -30.39 -22.98 2.07
CA SER A 137 -31.40 -23.25 3.11
C SER A 137 -30.73 -23.61 4.44
N LEU A 138 -29.77 -24.53 4.44
CA LEU A 138 -29.04 -24.94 5.64
C LEU A 138 -28.25 -23.78 6.26
N MET A 139 -27.55 -22.98 5.44
CA MET A 139 -26.83 -21.79 5.89
C MET A 139 -27.78 -20.71 6.43
N THR A 140 -29.00 -20.60 5.89
CA THR A 140 -30.02 -19.70 6.43
C THR A 140 -30.44 -20.10 7.84
N ILE A 141 -30.68 -21.40 8.07
CA ILE A 141 -31.04 -21.96 9.37
C ILE A 141 -29.88 -21.80 10.36
N ILE A 142 -28.66 -22.18 9.98
CA ILE A 142 -27.45 -22.01 10.79
C ILE A 142 -27.23 -20.53 11.14
N GLY A 143 -27.45 -19.63 10.18
CA GLY A 143 -27.37 -18.19 10.38
C GLY A 143 -28.26 -17.71 11.53
N ARG A 144 -29.55 -18.07 11.48
CA ARG A 144 -30.53 -17.64 12.50
C ARG A 144 -30.33 -18.33 13.85
N GLN A 145 -30.07 -19.63 13.84
CA GLN A 145 -30.14 -20.48 15.04
C GLN A 145 -28.77 -20.66 15.74
N CYS A 146 -27.65 -20.41 15.03
CA CYS A 146 -26.29 -20.57 15.54
C CYS A 146 -25.42 -19.30 15.32
N PRO A 147 -25.79 -18.13 15.88
CA PRO A 147 -25.06 -16.88 15.65
C PRO A 147 -23.61 -16.92 16.13
N ASP A 148 -23.30 -17.65 17.21
CA ASP A 148 -21.94 -17.81 17.73
C ASP A 148 -21.02 -18.58 16.77
N LEU A 149 -21.57 -19.57 16.05
CA LEU A 149 -20.84 -20.33 15.04
C LEU A 149 -20.52 -19.43 13.83
N VAL A 150 -21.50 -18.63 13.39
CA VAL A 150 -21.34 -17.69 12.27
C VAL A 150 -20.33 -16.59 12.63
N LYS A 151 -20.37 -16.09 13.87
CA LYS A 151 -19.39 -15.12 14.38
C LYS A 151 -17.97 -15.69 14.37
N ARG A 152 -17.76 -16.92 14.88
CA ARG A 152 -16.45 -17.60 14.81
C ARG A 152 -15.99 -17.79 13.37
N ALA A 153 -16.89 -18.17 12.46
CA ALA A 153 -16.56 -18.29 11.04
C ALA A 153 -16.13 -16.96 10.40
N HIS A 154 -16.74 -15.83 10.78
CA HIS A 154 -16.28 -14.51 10.39
C HIS A 154 -14.90 -14.17 10.96
N GLU A 155 -14.63 -14.53 12.22
CA GLU A 155 -13.33 -14.34 12.87
C GLU A 155 -12.24 -15.16 12.16
N ASP A 156 -12.48 -16.44 11.88
CA ASP A 156 -11.56 -17.32 11.14
C ASP A 156 -11.25 -16.77 9.74
N ARG A 157 -12.29 -16.32 9.01
CA ARG A 157 -12.15 -15.66 7.70
C ARG A 157 -11.31 -14.38 7.79
N ASN A 158 -11.55 -13.55 8.80
CA ASN A 158 -10.80 -12.31 8.97
C ASN A 158 -9.34 -12.59 9.31
N GLN A 159 -9.06 -13.61 10.14
CA GLN A 159 -7.70 -14.05 10.44
C GLN A 159 -6.97 -14.53 9.17
N LEU A 160 -7.65 -15.32 8.32
CA LEU A 160 -7.12 -15.74 7.03
C LEU A 160 -6.78 -14.55 6.12
N LYS A 161 -7.66 -13.56 6.05
CA LYS A 161 -7.42 -12.33 5.28
C LYS A 161 -6.21 -11.55 5.81
N THR A 162 -6.12 -11.36 7.12
CA THR A 162 -4.98 -10.71 7.77
C THR A 162 -3.66 -11.45 7.50
N CYS A 163 -3.67 -12.78 7.54
CA CYS A 163 -2.50 -13.59 7.16
C CYS A 163 -2.11 -13.36 5.70
N LEU A 164 -3.06 -13.34 4.76
CA LEU A 164 -2.80 -13.11 3.34
C LEU A 164 -2.20 -11.72 3.07
N GLU A 165 -2.76 -10.68 3.69
CA GLU A 165 -2.24 -9.31 3.61
C GLU A 165 -0.80 -9.23 4.14
N SER A 166 -0.52 -9.92 5.26
CA SER A 166 0.83 -9.96 5.84
C SER A 166 1.84 -10.75 5.00
N LEU A 167 1.39 -11.76 4.23
CA LEU A 167 2.19 -12.49 3.24
C LEU A 167 2.49 -11.64 2.00
N GLY A 168 1.51 -10.84 1.56
CA GLY A 168 1.62 -9.93 0.42
C GLY A 168 2.58 -8.76 0.65
N CYS A 169 2.82 -8.40 1.91
CA CYS A 169 3.94 -7.58 2.33
C CYS A 169 5.23 -8.41 2.23
N HIS A 170 5.72 -8.61 1.00
CA HIS A 170 6.99 -9.26 0.67
C HIS A 170 8.06 -8.95 1.73
N GLY A 171 9.02 -9.84 1.96
CA GLY A 171 10.09 -9.70 2.99
C GLY A 171 10.90 -8.39 2.96
N LEU A 172 10.57 -7.48 2.06
CA LEU A 172 10.98 -6.11 1.91
C LEU A 172 10.31 -5.16 2.93
N VAL A 173 11.03 -4.11 3.29
CA VAL A 173 10.57 -2.96 4.08
C VAL A 173 11.02 -1.70 3.36
N ASN A 174 10.30 -0.61 3.58
CA ASN A 174 10.65 0.65 2.95
C ASN A 174 11.90 1.23 3.61
N CYS A 175 12.86 1.64 2.79
CA CYS A 175 14.08 2.33 3.18
C CYS A 175 14.21 3.61 2.35
N SER A 176 15.07 4.53 2.76
CA SER A 176 15.31 5.80 2.06
C SER A 176 15.68 5.66 0.58
N SER A 177 16.20 4.49 0.16
CA SER A 177 16.56 4.17 -1.22
C SER A 177 15.58 3.21 -1.92
N GLY A 178 14.40 2.98 -1.34
CA GLY A 178 13.38 2.05 -1.84
C GLY A 178 13.19 0.79 -1.01
N LEU A 179 12.58 -0.24 -1.60
CA LEU A 179 12.22 -1.48 -0.90
C LEU A 179 13.41 -2.43 -0.81
N ILE A 180 13.86 -2.73 0.42
CA ILE A 180 14.97 -3.66 0.70
C ILE A 180 14.54 -4.74 1.69
N ARG A 181 15.22 -5.89 1.73
CA ARG A 181 14.87 -6.97 2.67
C ARG A 181 14.97 -6.48 4.12
N MET A 182 14.08 -6.96 4.99
CA MET A 182 14.08 -6.63 6.43
C MET A 182 15.44 -6.84 7.09
N THR A 183 16.12 -7.94 6.77
CA THR A 183 17.47 -8.23 7.28
C THR A 183 18.47 -7.15 6.89
N ASP A 184 18.38 -6.68 5.65
CA ASP A 184 19.31 -5.69 5.09
C ASP A 184 18.99 -4.31 5.66
N ALA A 185 17.70 -3.97 5.82
CA ALA A 185 17.27 -2.73 6.48
C ALA A 185 17.73 -2.63 7.92
N VAL A 186 17.54 -3.70 8.70
CA VAL A 186 18.01 -3.76 10.10
C VAL A 186 19.52 -3.63 10.15
N HIS A 187 20.25 -4.31 9.26
CA HIS A 187 21.71 -4.22 9.21
C HIS A 187 22.20 -2.81 8.85
N LEU A 188 21.59 -2.17 7.85
CA LEU A 188 21.95 -0.83 7.39
C LEU A 188 21.67 0.22 8.48
N GLU A 189 20.50 0.15 9.12
CA GLU A 189 20.14 1.05 10.21
C GLU A 189 21.02 0.82 11.46
N LEU A 190 21.40 -0.42 11.77
CA LEU A 190 22.37 -0.72 12.84
C LEU A 190 23.76 -0.15 12.52
N LEU A 191 24.24 -0.29 11.29
CA LEU A 191 25.52 0.30 10.88
C LEU A 191 25.51 1.83 11.00
N LYS A 192 24.43 2.46 10.54
CA LYS A 192 24.23 3.90 10.69
C LYS A 192 24.20 4.31 12.17
N HIS A 193 23.50 3.55 13.00
CA HIS A 193 23.45 3.81 14.44
C HIS A 193 24.82 3.63 15.10
N VAL A 194 25.60 2.63 14.71
CA VAL A 194 26.99 2.43 15.18
C VAL A 194 27.88 3.61 14.77
N GLU A 195 27.74 4.11 13.54
CA GLU A 195 28.53 5.26 13.09
C GLU A 195 28.15 6.53 13.86
N ASN A 196 26.85 6.77 14.07
CA ASN A 196 26.39 7.86 14.94
C ASN A 196 26.96 7.74 16.36
N LEU A 197 26.94 6.53 16.95
CA LEU A 197 27.52 6.28 18.26
C LEU A 197 29.03 6.61 18.31
N LYS A 198 29.79 6.35 17.24
CA LYS A 198 31.21 6.74 17.16
C LYS A 198 31.36 8.26 17.14
N VAL A 199 30.56 8.97 16.34
CA VAL A 199 30.56 10.45 16.26
C VAL A 199 30.24 11.06 17.64
N ILE A 200 29.24 10.51 18.32
CA ILE A 200 28.85 10.93 19.68
C ILE A 200 29.98 10.65 20.68
N CYS A 201 30.64 9.49 20.60
CA CYS A 201 31.80 9.20 21.43
C CYS A 201 32.95 10.19 21.20
N THR A 202 33.15 10.67 19.96
CA THR A 202 34.14 11.73 19.68
C THR A 202 33.70 13.09 20.24
N GLN A 203 32.43 13.47 20.11
CA GLN A 203 31.89 14.70 20.70
C GLN A 203 32.01 14.71 22.23
N ILE A 204 31.72 13.59 22.89
CA ILE A 204 31.89 13.44 24.34
C ILE A 204 33.37 13.59 24.73
N LYS A 205 34.30 13.04 23.94
CA LYS A 205 35.74 13.22 24.18
C LYS A 205 36.17 14.68 24.02
N GLU A 206 35.63 15.40 23.05
CA GLU A 206 35.91 16.84 22.86
C GLU A 206 35.35 17.67 24.03
N LEU A 207 34.16 17.34 24.53
CA LEU A 207 33.58 17.94 25.74
C LEU A 207 34.41 17.65 27.00
N GLN A 208 35.13 16.53 27.04
CA GLN A 208 36.08 16.20 28.11
C GLN A 208 37.41 16.97 27.99
N HIS A 209 37.75 17.45 26.79
CA HIS A 209 39.07 18.00 26.46
C HIS A 209 39.11 19.53 26.34
N ASP A 210 38.31 20.28 27.10
CA ASP A 210 38.50 21.73 27.20
C ASP A 210 39.82 22.04 27.95
N PRO A 211 40.90 22.50 27.28
CA PRO A 211 42.23 22.64 27.88
C PRO A 211 42.29 23.77 28.91
N LYS A 212 41.24 24.58 29.02
CA LYS A 212 41.12 25.67 30.01
C LYS A 212 40.62 25.20 31.38
N SER A 213 40.14 23.96 31.48
CA SER A 213 39.73 23.34 32.75
C SER A 213 40.89 22.55 33.35
N SER A 214 41.86 23.24 33.95
CA SER A 214 42.89 22.62 34.81
C SER A 214 42.36 22.19 36.19
N ALA A 215 41.08 21.83 36.29
CA ALA A 215 40.48 21.41 37.53
C ALA A 215 40.78 19.92 37.78
N PRO A 216 41.31 19.53 38.95
CA PRO A 216 41.57 18.13 39.28
C PRO A 216 40.28 17.32 39.35
N ASP A 217 40.42 16.02 39.17
CA ASP A 217 39.34 15.04 39.09
C ASP A 217 38.31 15.23 40.24
N PRO A 218 36.99 15.31 39.97
CA PRO A 218 35.99 15.81 40.93
C PRO A 218 35.75 14.90 42.14
N SER A 219 36.34 13.71 42.17
CA SER A 219 36.05 12.66 43.15
C SER A 219 36.67 12.88 44.54
N CYS A 220 37.62 13.81 44.69
CA CYS A 220 38.40 13.96 45.94
C CYS A 220 38.00 15.15 46.86
N GLU A 221 37.13 16.09 46.45
CA GLU A 221 36.81 17.32 47.24
C GLU A 221 35.30 17.63 47.33
N SER A 222 34.46 16.63 47.56
CA SER A 222 33.00 16.76 47.41
C SER A 222 32.33 17.82 48.31
N HIS A 223 32.67 17.91 49.60
CA HIS A 223 31.85 18.70 50.54
C HIS A 223 32.25 20.18 50.63
N GLN A 224 33.55 20.47 50.64
CA GLN A 224 34.06 21.84 50.73
C GLN A 224 33.85 22.62 49.42
N ARG A 225 33.94 21.94 48.28
CA ARG A 225 33.64 22.49 46.95
C ARG A 225 32.14 22.75 46.73
N GLN A 226 31.27 21.90 47.27
CA GLN A 226 29.81 22.13 47.24
C GLN A 226 29.43 23.41 48.02
N MET A 227 30.08 23.65 49.17
CA MET A 227 29.83 24.83 50.00
C MET A 227 30.41 26.13 49.40
N SER A 228 31.34 26.04 48.45
CA SER A 228 32.00 27.19 47.80
C SER A 228 31.64 27.36 46.31
N MET A 229 30.65 26.62 45.81
CA MET A 229 30.27 26.65 44.39
C MET A 229 29.66 28.00 44.02
N ARG A 230 30.20 28.64 42.98
CA ARG A 230 29.68 29.91 42.47
C ARG A 230 28.53 29.66 41.48
N LEU A 231 27.57 30.58 41.42
CA LEU A 231 26.44 30.49 40.49
C LEU A 231 26.88 30.39 39.02
N SER A 232 27.98 31.04 38.64
CA SER A 232 28.57 30.92 37.30
C SER A 232 28.99 29.48 36.95
N GLN A 233 29.50 28.73 37.93
CA GLN A 233 29.88 27.32 37.76
C GLN A 233 28.65 26.41 37.66
N VAL A 234 27.53 26.79 38.29
CA VAL A 234 26.23 26.10 38.11
C VAL A 234 25.73 26.30 36.68
N PHE A 235 25.81 27.51 36.14
CA PHE A 235 25.41 27.80 34.75
C PHE A 235 26.27 27.05 33.72
N GLU A 236 27.59 27.00 33.90
CA GLU A 236 28.47 26.19 33.04
C GLU A 236 28.13 24.70 33.10
N ARG A 237 27.87 24.17 34.31
CA ARG A 237 27.46 22.77 34.47
C ARG A 237 26.10 22.48 33.85
N LEU A 238 25.14 23.40 33.99
CA LEU A 238 23.83 23.27 33.38
C LEU A 238 23.96 23.21 31.85
N LYS A 239 24.70 24.15 31.25
CA LYS A 239 24.94 24.19 29.82
C LYS A 239 25.59 22.90 29.30
N LEU A 240 26.58 22.36 30.02
CA LEU A 240 27.27 21.13 29.65
C LEU A 240 26.34 19.90 29.78
N ASN A 241 25.52 19.85 30.83
CA ASN A 241 24.54 18.78 31.04
C ASN A 241 23.39 18.81 30.02
N GLU A 242 22.89 19.99 29.66
CA GLU A 242 21.88 20.15 28.60
C GLU A 242 22.43 19.70 27.25
N THR A 243 23.67 20.05 26.94
CA THR A 243 24.34 19.61 25.71
C THR A 243 24.49 18.08 25.69
N LEU A 244 24.93 17.48 26.80
CA LEU A 244 25.00 16.02 26.96
C LEU A 244 23.63 15.35 26.86
N GLN A 245 22.59 15.94 27.44
CA GLN A 245 21.23 15.42 27.38
C GLN A 245 20.73 15.36 25.93
N CYS A 246 20.86 16.45 25.16
CA CYS A 246 20.46 16.47 23.74
C CYS A 246 21.18 15.39 22.93
N VAL A 247 22.50 15.26 23.11
CA VAL A 247 23.32 14.26 22.41
C VAL A 247 22.87 12.83 22.77
N LEU A 248 22.58 12.56 24.04
CA LEU A 248 22.12 11.23 24.48
C LEU A 248 20.69 10.93 24.01
N GLU A 249 19.78 11.91 24.01
CA GLU A 249 18.40 11.74 23.54
C GLU A 249 18.35 11.36 22.06
N GLU A 250 19.12 12.02 21.20
CA GLU A 250 19.26 11.67 19.78
C GLU A 250 19.84 10.27 19.56
N THR A 251 20.68 9.81 20.49
CA THR A 251 21.30 8.48 20.43
C THR A 251 20.30 7.38 20.79
N PHE A 252 19.60 7.52 21.92
CA PHE A 252 18.78 6.44 22.47
C PHE A 252 17.38 6.32 21.84
N GLN A 253 16.94 7.31 21.06
CA GLN A 253 15.64 7.32 20.40
C GLN A 253 15.74 7.02 18.90
N ASN A 254 16.41 5.92 18.51
CA ASN A 254 16.35 5.47 17.11
C ASN A 254 14.95 4.91 16.76
N GLN A 255 14.08 5.81 16.29
CA GLN A 255 12.70 5.50 15.91
C GLN A 255 12.61 4.49 14.75
N HIS A 256 13.60 4.48 13.86
CA HIS A 256 13.64 3.56 12.72
C HIS A 256 13.88 2.11 13.15
N LEU A 257 14.86 1.90 14.03
CA LEU A 257 15.14 0.57 14.57
C LEU A 257 13.96 0.05 15.41
N ALA A 258 13.29 0.94 16.16
CA ALA A 258 12.06 0.61 16.89
C ALA A 258 10.91 0.21 15.95
N SER A 259 10.75 0.91 14.83
CA SER A 259 9.76 0.58 13.79
C SER A 259 10.06 -0.78 13.14
N LEU A 260 11.31 -1.04 12.75
CA LEU A 260 11.73 -2.32 12.18
C LEU A 260 11.46 -3.50 13.15
N LEU A 261 11.73 -3.29 14.45
CA LEU A 261 11.42 -4.28 15.49
C LEU A 261 9.90 -4.53 15.60
N ARG A 262 9.05 -3.49 15.51
CA ARG A 262 7.59 -3.64 15.51
C ARG A 262 7.11 -4.43 14.29
N ILE A 263 7.60 -4.11 13.09
CA ILE A 263 7.26 -4.84 11.87
C ILE A 263 7.69 -6.31 11.99
N CYS A 264 8.90 -6.56 12.51
CA CYS A 264 9.39 -7.92 12.76
C CYS A 264 8.46 -8.69 13.72
N ARG A 265 8.06 -8.06 14.84
CA ARG A 265 7.11 -8.66 15.79
C ARG A 265 5.75 -8.97 15.14
N LYS A 266 5.23 -8.06 14.31
CA LYS A 266 3.98 -8.26 13.58
C LYS A 266 4.08 -9.45 12.63
N ARG A 267 5.16 -9.54 11.84
CA ARG A 267 5.42 -10.69 10.94
C ARG A 267 5.50 -12.01 11.70
N VAL A 268 6.27 -12.06 12.80
CA VAL A 268 6.35 -13.25 13.66
C VAL A 268 4.98 -13.63 14.22
N GLY A 269 4.16 -12.64 14.61
CA GLY A 269 2.79 -12.87 15.06
C GLY A 269 1.91 -13.48 13.98
N SER A 270 1.94 -12.91 12.76
CA SER A 270 1.22 -13.41 11.59
C SER A 270 1.63 -14.83 11.21
N ASP A 271 2.92 -15.14 11.18
CA ASP A 271 3.43 -16.47 10.82
C ASP A 271 3.02 -17.52 11.86
N LYS A 272 3.06 -17.17 13.15
CA LYS A 272 2.57 -18.03 14.22
C LYS A 272 1.07 -18.29 14.11
N LEU A 273 0.28 -17.25 13.81
CA LEU A 273 -1.16 -17.37 13.59
C LEU A 273 -1.44 -18.31 12.41
N LEU A 274 -0.71 -18.14 11.31
CA LEU A 274 -0.85 -18.94 10.11
C LEU A 274 -0.54 -20.42 10.34
N ILE A 275 0.56 -20.72 11.05
CA ILE A 275 0.88 -22.09 11.48
C ILE A 275 -0.22 -22.64 12.41
N GLY A 276 -0.74 -21.81 13.31
CA GLY A 276 -1.86 -22.14 14.18
C GLY A 276 -3.11 -22.53 13.40
N LEU A 277 -3.50 -21.72 12.42
CA LEU A 277 -4.63 -21.95 11.52
C LEU A 277 -4.44 -23.21 10.69
N PHE A 278 -3.27 -23.42 10.08
CA PHE A 278 -2.97 -24.65 9.34
C PHE A 278 -3.16 -25.89 10.20
N ASN A 279 -2.61 -25.90 11.42
CA ASN A 279 -2.77 -27.00 12.36
C ASN A 279 -4.22 -27.17 12.83
N ALA A 280 -4.98 -26.07 12.94
CA ALA A 280 -6.39 -26.10 13.29
C ALA A 280 -7.21 -26.75 12.17
N PHE A 281 -7.01 -26.36 10.91
CA PHE A 281 -7.64 -27.01 9.76
C PHE A 281 -7.26 -28.49 9.70
N ALA A 282 -5.97 -28.81 9.78
CA ALA A 282 -5.52 -30.21 9.73
C ALA A 282 -6.17 -31.10 10.81
N ARG A 283 -6.46 -30.54 12.01
CA ARG A 283 -7.19 -31.27 13.07
C ARG A 283 -8.69 -31.28 12.88
N ALA A 284 -9.26 -30.24 12.29
CA ALA A 284 -10.70 -30.11 12.03
C ALA A 284 -11.12 -30.76 10.70
N ALA A 285 -10.19 -31.41 9.99
CA ALA A 285 -10.49 -32.11 8.75
C ALA A 285 -11.43 -33.29 9.05
N PRO A 286 -12.59 -33.39 8.35
CA PRO A 286 -13.43 -34.58 8.42
C PRO A 286 -12.70 -35.82 7.90
N GLU A 287 -13.14 -37.02 8.29
CA GLU A 287 -12.42 -38.28 8.01
C GLU A 287 -12.12 -38.51 6.51
N ASP A 288 -13.02 -38.05 5.63
CA ASP A 288 -12.88 -38.19 4.18
C ASP A 288 -11.93 -37.17 3.54
N PHE A 289 -11.57 -36.11 4.28
CA PHE A 289 -10.73 -35.02 3.80
C PHE A 289 -9.36 -35.02 4.48
N ALA A 290 -8.32 -34.77 3.70
CA ALA A 290 -6.98 -34.56 4.24
C ALA A 290 -6.22 -33.50 3.43
N LEU A 291 -5.32 -32.78 4.09
CA LEU A 291 -4.31 -31.98 3.41
C LEU A 291 -3.24 -32.91 2.86
N GLN A 292 -3.12 -32.98 1.54
CA GLN A 292 -2.26 -33.98 0.88
C GLN A 292 -0.77 -33.65 1.06
N GLN A 293 -0.44 -32.38 1.24
CA GLN A 293 0.93 -31.88 1.32
C GLN A 293 1.30 -31.52 2.77
N MET A 294 2.45 -32.02 3.22
CA MET A 294 3.07 -31.62 4.50
C MET A 294 3.69 -30.21 4.43
N ASP A 295 3.93 -29.70 3.21
CA ASP A 295 4.44 -28.35 2.94
C ASP A 295 3.65 -27.72 1.78
N PRO A 296 2.41 -27.29 2.02
CA PRO A 296 1.57 -26.72 0.98
C PRO A 296 1.97 -25.29 0.65
N ILE A 297 1.64 -24.84 -0.57
CA ILE A 297 1.67 -23.43 -0.92
C ILE A 297 0.67 -22.69 -0.03
N VAL A 298 1.18 -21.95 0.96
CA VAL A 298 0.33 -21.38 2.01
C VAL A 298 -0.68 -20.35 1.47
N ALA A 299 -0.32 -19.60 0.44
CA ALA A 299 -1.25 -18.70 -0.23
C ALA A 299 -2.44 -19.46 -0.85
N GLN A 300 -2.21 -20.65 -1.41
CA GLN A 300 -3.27 -21.49 -1.97
C GLN A 300 -4.22 -21.99 -0.87
N LEU A 301 -3.66 -22.43 0.26
CA LEU A 301 -4.44 -22.81 1.45
C LEU A 301 -5.34 -21.67 1.92
N ILE A 302 -4.77 -20.48 2.11
CA ILE A 302 -5.53 -19.33 2.60
C ILE A 302 -6.64 -18.96 1.61
N VAL A 303 -6.34 -18.87 0.32
CA VAL A 303 -7.32 -18.47 -0.70
C VAL A 303 -8.46 -19.47 -0.79
N VAL A 304 -8.16 -20.78 -0.81
CA VAL A 304 -9.17 -21.84 -0.91
C VAL A 304 -10.14 -21.80 0.28
N PHE A 305 -9.63 -21.76 1.50
CA PHE A 305 -10.49 -21.70 2.70
C PHE A 305 -11.18 -20.34 2.84
N ASN A 306 -10.51 -19.23 2.55
CA ASN A 306 -11.14 -17.91 2.58
C ASN A 306 -12.31 -17.82 1.59
N ASN A 307 -12.17 -18.40 0.40
CA ASN A 307 -13.24 -18.45 -0.60
C ASN A 307 -14.40 -19.35 -0.13
N SER A 308 -14.13 -20.49 0.50
CA SER A 308 -15.19 -21.35 1.04
C SER A 308 -15.98 -20.65 2.15
N TYR A 309 -15.30 -20.02 3.12
CA TYR A 309 -15.95 -19.20 4.14
C TYR A 309 -16.77 -18.06 3.51
N ASN A 310 -16.21 -17.34 2.52
CA ASN A 310 -16.93 -16.28 1.81
C ASN A 310 -18.24 -16.79 1.20
N LYS A 311 -18.18 -17.92 0.49
CA LYS A 311 -19.32 -18.47 -0.25
C LYS A 311 -20.44 -18.93 0.68
N LEU A 312 -20.11 -19.58 1.78
CA LEU A 312 -21.09 -20.03 2.78
C LEU A 312 -21.69 -18.85 3.56
N LEU A 313 -20.87 -17.89 3.99
CA LEU A 313 -21.33 -16.74 4.77
C LEU A 313 -22.19 -15.77 3.95
N GLN A 314 -21.97 -15.69 2.63
CA GLN A 314 -22.86 -14.93 1.73
C GLN A 314 -24.28 -15.51 1.66
N MET A 315 -24.48 -16.77 2.05
CA MET A 315 -25.79 -17.42 2.07
C MET A 315 -26.52 -17.29 3.41
N CYS A 316 -25.89 -16.68 4.43
CA CYS A 316 -26.52 -16.37 5.71
C CYS A 316 -27.48 -15.16 5.58
N PRO A 317 -28.53 -15.08 6.42
CA PRO A 317 -29.49 -13.98 6.36
C PRO A 317 -28.88 -12.64 6.78
N ASP A 318 -29.39 -11.56 6.18
CA ASP A 318 -28.83 -10.22 6.31
C ASP A 318 -28.81 -9.68 7.75
N ASP A 319 -29.74 -10.08 8.62
CA ASP A 319 -29.80 -9.61 10.02
C ASP A 319 -28.60 -10.07 10.87
N VAL A 320 -27.96 -11.18 10.50
CA VAL A 320 -26.75 -11.72 11.15
C VAL A 320 -25.50 -11.13 10.49
N ASN A 321 -25.54 -10.95 9.17
CA ASN A 321 -24.56 -10.18 8.41
C ASN A 321 -24.58 -8.68 8.78
N ALA A 322 -25.66 -8.14 9.34
CA ALA A 322 -25.84 -6.75 9.77
C ALA A 322 -25.06 -6.38 11.04
N THR A 323 -24.43 -7.36 11.71
CA THR A 323 -23.34 -7.08 12.65
C THR A 323 -22.15 -6.37 11.95
N ARG A 324 -22.17 -6.26 10.61
CA ARG A 324 -21.31 -5.38 9.81
C ARG A 324 -21.60 -3.88 9.95
N LEU A 325 -22.73 -3.45 10.50
CA LEU A 325 -23.15 -2.04 10.42
C LEU A 325 -23.84 -1.55 11.71
N SER A 326 -23.15 -1.60 12.86
CA SER A 326 -23.43 -0.63 13.93
C SER A 326 -22.78 0.71 13.60
N SER A 327 -23.29 1.37 12.56
CA SER A 327 -23.44 2.83 12.46
C SER A 327 -24.02 3.16 11.09
N GLY A 328 -25.30 3.54 11.06
CA GLY A 328 -25.84 4.33 9.96
C GLY A 328 -26.95 3.68 9.13
N SER A 329 -28.15 3.76 9.70
CA SER A 329 -29.37 4.20 9.01
C SER A 329 -30.35 3.15 8.48
N SER A 330 -31.53 3.22 9.08
CA SER A 330 -32.77 2.54 8.76
C SER A 330 -33.35 3.00 7.41
N THR A 331 -33.92 2.05 6.66
CA THR A 331 -35.03 2.30 5.73
C THR A 331 -36.30 1.87 6.47
N SER A 332 -37.44 2.56 6.43
CA SER A 332 -38.41 2.69 5.34
C SER A 332 -39.73 3.14 6.03
N SER A 333 -40.75 3.70 5.39
CA SER A 333 -41.78 2.89 4.71
C SER A 333 -43.03 3.72 4.32
N VAL A 334 -43.65 3.33 3.18
CA VAL A 334 -45.11 3.12 2.91
C VAL A 334 -45.97 4.41 2.69
N SER A 335 -46.90 4.55 1.71
CA SER A 335 -47.98 3.64 1.22
C SER A 335 -48.60 4.04 -0.14
N GLN A 336 -49.38 3.11 -0.71
CA GLN A 336 -50.20 3.15 -1.94
C GLN A 336 -51.58 3.88 -1.82
N GLY A 337 -52.22 4.18 -2.96
CA GLY A 337 -53.66 4.52 -3.06
C GLY A 337 -54.20 4.55 -4.52
N THR A 338 -55.34 3.89 -4.75
CA THR A 338 -56.06 3.57 -6.00
C THR A 338 -56.91 4.71 -6.61
N PRO A 339 -57.42 4.60 -7.88
CA PRO A 339 -58.12 5.68 -8.59
C PRO A 339 -59.65 5.60 -8.53
N SER A 340 -60.35 6.75 -8.69
CA SER A 340 -61.79 6.83 -8.98
C SER A 340 -62.12 8.05 -9.86
N LEU A 341 -63.13 7.88 -10.72
CA LEU A 341 -63.66 8.77 -11.76
C LEU A 341 -64.75 9.70 -11.21
N THR A 342 -64.79 10.98 -11.66
CA THR A 342 -66.00 11.66 -12.21
C THR A 342 -65.74 13.10 -12.72
N GLU A 343 -66.32 13.36 -13.89
CA GLU A 343 -66.99 14.59 -14.38
C GLU A 343 -66.26 15.92 -14.70
N LYS A 344 -66.10 16.11 -16.02
CA LYS A 344 -66.49 17.26 -16.88
C LYS A 344 -66.85 18.58 -16.18
N TYR A 345 -66.18 19.68 -16.56
CA TYR A 345 -66.73 20.85 -17.27
C TYR A 345 -65.63 21.91 -17.45
N SER A 346 -65.77 22.74 -18.49
CA SER A 346 -65.10 24.04 -18.73
C SER A 346 -63.76 24.07 -19.50
N LEU A 347 -63.88 23.91 -20.83
CA LEU A 347 -62.96 24.52 -21.80
C LEU A 347 -63.19 26.03 -21.85
N ARG A 348 -62.23 26.82 -21.36
CA ARG A 348 -61.78 28.12 -21.96
C ARG A 348 -60.67 28.86 -21.19
N SER A 349 -60.00 28.21 -20.26
CA SER A 349 -58.74 28.67 -19.62
C SER A 349 -57.50 27.83 -20.06
N SER A 350 -57.70 26.97 -21.07
CA SER A 350 -56.91 25.76 -21.27
C SER A 350 -55.49 25.99 -21.79
N GLU A 351 -55.17 27.03 -22.57
CA GLU A 351 -53.81 27.13 -23.15
C GLU A 351 -52.77 27.61 -22.13
N ASN A 352 -53.13 28.52 -21.22
CA ASN A 352 -52.21 29.01 -20.18
C ASN A 352 -52.10 28.03 -19.00
N SER A 353 -53.18 27.32 -18.66
CA SER A 353 -53.12 26.23 -17.67
C SER A 353 -52.34 25.03 -18.22
N ILE A 354 -52.54 24.63 -19.48
CA ILE A 354 -51.75 23.55 -20.09
C ILE A 354 -50.27 23.94 -20.15
N GLN A 355 -49.92 25.18 -20.48
CA GLN A 355 -48.51 25.62 -20.42
C GLN A 355 -47.97 25.61 -19.00
N PHE A 356 -48.72 26.09 -18.00
CA PHE A 356 -48.27 26.10 -16.61
C PHE A 356 -48.18 24.69 -16.00
N ASP A 357 -49.08 23.80 -16.38
CA ASP A 357 -49.08 22.40 -15.97
C ASP A 357 -47.97 21.63 -16.68
N ASN A 358 -47.71 21.89 -17.97
CA ASN A 358 -46.55 21.37 -18.69
C ASN A 358 -45.24 21.88 -18.07
N LEU A 359 -45.13 23.17 -17.72
CA LEU A 359 -43.98 23.73 -17.02
C LEU A 359 -43.82 23.13 -15.62
N LYS A 360 -44.90 22.90 -14.87
CA LYS A 360 -44.86 22.16 -13.60
C LYS A 360 -44.41 20.73 -13.79
N GLN A 361 -44.85 20.07 -14.85
CA GLN A 361 -44.45 18.70 -15.18
C GLN A 361 -42.97 18.65 -15.59
N GLU A 362 -42.51 19.61 -16.38
CA GLU A 362 -41.10 19.80 -16.75
C GLU A 362 -40.23 20.07 -15.52
N ILE A 363 -40.66 20.96 -14.62
CA ILE A 363 -39.97 21.23 -13.34
C ILE A 363 -39.97 19.98 -12.47
N SER A 364 -41.05 19.20 -12.45
CA SER A 364 -41.12 17.95 -11.69
C SER A 364 -40.18 16.88 -12.27
N LYS A 365 -40.06 16.83 -13.59
CA LYS A 365 -39.17 15.93 -14.33
C LYS A 365 -37.71 16.33 -14.11
N LEU A 366 -37.37 17.61 -14.28
CA LEU A 366 -36.05 18.16 -13.99
C LEU A 366 -35.66 18.00 -12.52
N ARG A 367 -36.59 18.15 -11.56
CA ARG A 367 -36.32 17.85 -10.14
C ARG A 367 -36.10 16.37 -9.87
N LYS A 368 -36.71 15.48 -10.65
CA LYS A 368 -36.48 14.03 -10.56
C LYS A 368 -35.13 13.68 -11.17
N GLU A 369 -34.82 14.21 -12.34
CA GLU A 369 -33.52 14.05 -13.01
C GLU A 369 -32.39 14.65 -12.17
N LEU A 370 -32.58 15.80 -11.54
CA LEU A 370 -31.61 16.41 -10.63
C LEU A 370 -31.41 15.58 -9.36
N ARG A 371 -32.45 14.93 -8.83
CA ARG A 371 -32.30 13.96 -7.74
C ARG A 371 -31.53 12.72 -8.17
N VAL A 372 -31.82 12.19 -9.35
CA VAL A 372 -31.09 11.04 -9.91
C VAL A 372 -29.64 11.43 -10.17
N ALA A 373 -29.37 12.59 -10.77
CA ALA A 373 -28.03 13.09 -11.03
C ALA A 373 -27.26 13.35 -9.73
N ASN A 374 -27.88 13.95 -8.72
CA ASN A 374 -27.26 14.12 -7.41
C ASN A 374 -26.99 12.78 -6.74
N TYR A 375 -27.89 11.81 -6.83
CA TYR A 375 -27.66 10.45 -6.34
C TYR A 375 -26.52 9.76 -7.08
N THR A 376 -26.44 9.90 -8.41
CA THR A 376 -25.32 9.38 -9.22
C THR A 376 -24.02 10.09 -8.89
N ILE A 377 -24.03 11.41 -8.64
CA ILE A 377 -22.85 12.15 -8.20
C ILE A 377 -22.41 11.70 -6.81
N THR A 378 -23.35 11.43 -5.89
CA THR A 378 -23.05 10.88 -4.57
C THR A 378 -22.48 9.47 -4.70
N GLN A 379 -23.08 8.59 -5.51
CA GLN A 379 -22.53 7.25 -5.78
C GLN A 379 -21.17 7.31 -6.48
N LEU A 380 -20.94 8.24 -7.40
CA LEU A 380 -19.64 8.40 -8.06
C LEU A 380 -18.59 8.99 -7.11
N ARG A 381 -18.99 9.84 -6.16
CA ARG A 381 -18.13 10.34 -5.10
C ARG A 381 -17.80 9.24 -4.11
N GLU A 382 -18.78 8.49 -3.63
CA GLU A 382 -18.61 7.31 -2.76
C GLU A 382 -17.77 6.25 -3.47
N LYS A 383 -17.98 5.98 -4.75
CA LYS A 383 -17.16 5.05 -5.55
C LYS A 383 -15.74 5.60 -5.80
N SER A 384 -15.57 6.92 -5.96
CA SER A 384 -14.24 7.54 -6.05
C SER A 384 -13.52 7.56 -4.70
N GLU A 385 -14.25 7.69 -3.59
CA GLU A 385 -13.75 7.59 -2.23
C GLU A 385 -13.41 6.13 -1.91
N GLU A 386 -14.21 5.16 -2.36
CA GLU A 386 -13.90 3.73 -2.32
C GLU A 386 -12.70 3.39 -3.20
N ASP A 387 -12.57 3.96 -4.40
CA ASP A 387 -11.40 3.76 -5.29
C ASP A 387 -10.13 4.45 -4.73
N LEU A 388 -10.26 5.58 -4.02
CA LEU A 388 -9.19 6.24 -3.26
C LEU A 388 -8.81 5.43 -2.03
N VAL A 389 -9.78 4.86 -1.31
CA VAL A 389 -9.58 3.95 -0.18
C VAL A 389 -9.00 2.61 -0.66
N ILE A 390 -9.32 2.14 -1.86
CA ILE A 390 -8.74 0.94 -2.46
C ILE A 390 -7.30 1.22 -2.92
N LYS A 391 -7.02 2.40 -3.50
CA LYS A 391 -5.64 2.87 -3.77
C LYS A 391 -4.82 3.09 -2.49
N GLU A 392 -5.41 3.67 -1.45
CA GLU A 392 -4.79 3.80 -0.12
C GLU A 392 -4.66 2.45 0.59
N SER A 393 -5.56 1.47 0.39
CA SER A 393 -5.48 0.13 0.98
C SER A 393 -4.43 -0.77 0.33
N SER A 394 -3.95 -0.39 -0.86
CA SER A 394 -2.78 -1.03 -1.48
C SER A 394 -1.46 -0.58 -0.83
N LEU A 395 -1.52 0.43 0.05
CA LEU A 395 -0.45 0.84 0.95
C LEU A 395 -0.85 0.45 2.38
N PRO A 396 0.10 0.00 3.22
CA PRO A 396 -0.21 -0.29 4.61
C PRO A 396 -0.73 0.98 5.32
N LEU A 397 -1.85 0.87 6.04
CA LEU A 397 -2.41 1.96 6.86
C LEU A 397 -1.29 2.58 7.74
N PRO A 398 -1.14 3.92 7.81
CA PRO A 398 -0.06 4.53 8.57
C PRO A 398 -0.26 4.29 10.07
N ASP A 399 0.76 3.72 10.72
CA ASP A 399 0.70 3.21 12.10
C ASP A 399 0.70 4.29 13.20
N TYR A 400 0.80 5.59 12.84
CA TYR A 400 0.68 6.75 13.75
C TYR A 400 0.44 8.07 12.98
N PRO A 401 -0.10 9.14 13.61
CA PRO A 401 -0.53 10.38 12.92
C PRO A 401 0.56 11.09 12.09
N GLU A 402 1.84 10.93 12.46
CA GLU A 402 3.00 11.48 11.74
C GLU A 402 3.54 10.53 10.66
N ALA A 403 3.10 9.26 10.60
CA ALA A 403 3.48 8.34 9.54
C ALA A 403 2.84 8.73 8.20
N THR A 404 1.63 9.29 8.22
CA THR A 404 1.02 9.92 7.05
C THR A 404 1.87 11.11 6.59
N ALA A 405 2.46 11.88 7.51
CA ALA A 405 3.44 12.89 7.14
C ALA A 405 4.70 12.27 6.52
N TYR A 406 5.14 11.06 6.90
CA TYR A 406 6.25 10.38 6.22
C TYR A 406 5.89 9.87 4.81
N TYR A 407 4.74 9.23 4.63
CA TYR A 407 4.28 8.76 3.31
C TYR A 407 3.83 9.91 2.37
N SER A 408 3.21 10.95 2.91
CA SER A 408 2.79 12.18 2.20
C SER A 408 3.89 13.24 2.14
N SER A 409 4.95 13.15 2.96
CA SER A 409 6.18 13.95 2.79
C SER A 409 6.96 13.54 1.56
N SER A 410 6.57 12.48 0.84
CA SER A 410 7.14 12.24 -0.47
C SER A 410 6.97 13.49 -1.36
N ALA A 411 5.79 14.11 -1.49
CA ALA A 411 5.68 15.28 -2.38
C ALA A 411 6.43 16.56 -1.87
N LYS A 412 6.25 16.95 -0.61
CA LYS A 412 6.88 18.18 -0.04
C LYS A 412 8.33 17.98 0.43
N GLY A 413 8.63 16.79 0.94
CA GLY A 413 9.97 16.36 1.33
C GLY A 413 10.83 16.02 0.13
N ASN A 414 10.29 15.44 -0.97
CA ASN A 414 11.07 15.29 -2.21
C ASN A 414 11.42 16.64 -2.81
N LEU A 415 10.52 17.64 -2.78
CA LEU A 415 10.90 18.99 -3.24
C LEU A 415 12.01 19.59 -2.36
N SER A 416 11.86 19.55 -1.04
CA SER A 416 12.89 20.09 -0.14
C SER A 416 14.21 19.34 -0.30
N GLN A 417 14.17 18.02 -0.43
CA GLN A 417 15.36 17.17 -0.66
C GLN A 417 15.96 17.43 -2.05
N LEU A 418 15.15 17.65 -3.07
CA LEU A 418 15.60 18.01 -4.42
C LEU A 418 16.28 19.38 -4.41
N VAL A 419 15.69 20.37 -3.74
CA VAL A 419 16.29 21.70 -3.55
C VAL A 419 17.61 21.59 -2.78
N THR A 420 17.66 20.81 -1.70
CA THR A 420 18.90 20.55 -0.95
C THR A 420 19.94 19.87 -1.81
N ARG A 421 19.61 18.77 -2.50
CA ARG A 421 20.53 18.03 -3.39
C ARG A 421 21.00 18.90 -4.57
N PHE A 422 20.15 19.76 -5.09
CA PHE A 422 20.52 20.74 -6.12
C PHE A 422 21.52 21.77 -5.58
N GLY A 423 21.35 22.22 -4.33
CA GLY A 423 22.34 23.06 -3.65
C GLY A 423 23.65 22.33 -3.31
N GLU A 424 23.58 21.07 -2.88
CA GLU A 424 24.76 20.22 -2.64
C GLU A 424 25.55 19.96 -3.93
N LEU A 425 24.86 19.85 -5.07
CA LEU A 425 25.49 19.71 -6.38
C LEU A 425 26.35 20.93 -6.73
N PHE A 426 25.92 22.14 -6.35
CA PHE A 426 26.73 23.35 -6.48
C PHE A 426 27.97 23.31 -5.60
N ILE A 427 27.85 22.83 -4.35
CA ILE A 427 28.99 22.69 -3.44
C ILE A 427 30.02 21.70 -4.00
N PHE A 428 29.54 20.57 -4.52
CA PHE A 428 30.38 19.58 -5.19
C PHE A 428 31.08 20.17 -6.43
N ALA A 429 30.36 20.94 -7.24
CA ALA A 429 30.92 21.64 -8.40
C ALA A 429 31.99 22.67 -8.00
N SER A 430 31.76 23.39 -6.91
CA SER A 430 32.64 24.48 -6.47
C SER A 430 33.92 23.99 -5.79
N ASN A 431 33.88 22.81 -5.18
CA ASN A 431 35.00 22.27 -4.41
C ASN A 431 35.65 21.08 -5.15
N GLU A 432 34.99 19.93 -5.14
CA GLU A 432 35.57 18.66 -5.59
C GLU A 432 35.82 18.62 -7.10
N LEU A 433 34.88 19.15 -7.90
CA LEU A 433 35.07 19.24 -9.35
C LEU A 433 36.17 20.24 -9.68
N ARG A 434 36.17 21.41 -9.03
CA ARG A 434 37.16 22.46 -9.26
C ARG A 434 38.59 22.00 -8.98
N ASP A 435 38.81 21.36 -7.83
CA ASP A 435 40.10 20.78 -7.46
C ASP A 435 40.60 19.75 -8.48
N SER A 436 39.67 19.06 -9.15
CA SER A 436 40.01 18.05 -10.16
C SER A 436 40.29 18.68 -11.53
N LEU A 437 39.54 19.72 -11.89
CA LEU A 437 39.80 20.49 -13.11
C LEU A 437 41.13 21.22 -13.03
N ASP A 438 41.55 21.67 -11.84
CA ASP A 438 42.85 22.32 -11.64
C ASP A 438 44.04 21.39 -11.94
N THR A 439 43.83 20.07 -11.91
CA THR A 439 44.85 19.08 -12.31
C THR A 439 44.99 18.91 -13.83
N LEU A 440 44.05 19.46 -14.62
CA LEU A 440 44.10 19.41 -16.08
C LEU A 440 44.95 20.58 -16.60
N PRO A 441 45.95 20.34 -17.48
CA PRO A 441 46.86 21.37 -17.96
C PRO A 441 46.18 22.57 -18.63
N GLU A 442 44.97 22.38 -19.15
CA GLU A 442 44.20 23.36 -19.90
C GLU A 442 43.31 24.23 -19.00
N MET A 443 43.11 23.82 -17.75
CA MET A 443 42.22 24.46 -16.78
C MET A 443 42.97 24.90 -15.50
N GLU A 444 44.26 24.56 -15.37
CA GLU A 444 45.12 24.90 -14.23
C GLU A 444 45.20 26.42 -14.01
N GLY A 445 44.78 26.89 -12.84
CA GLY A 445 44.83 28.30 -12.43
C GLY A 445 43.77 29.22 -13.04
N GLU A 446 42.84 28.71 -13.86
CA GLU A 446 41.76 29.46 -14.50
C GLU A 446 40.44 29.32 -13.73
N ASP A 447 40.39 29.88 -12.52
CA ASP A 447 39.26 29.80 -11.56
C ASP A 447 37.88 30.15 -12.20
N ASP A 448 37.85 31.16 -13.07
CA ASP A 448 36.62 31.62 -13.73
C ASP A 448 36.12 30.59 -14.77
N MET A 449 37.02 29.99 -15.55
CA MET A 449 36.65 28.95 -16.52
C MET A 449 36.20 27.66 -15.81
N GLN A 450 36.83 27.30 -14.70
CA GLN A 450 36.43 26.14 -13.90
C GLN A 450 35.02 26.31 -13.30
N ALA A 451 34.69 27.53 -12.83
CA ALA A 451 33.35 27.84 -12.31
C ALA A 451 32.28 27.83 -13.42
N ILE A 452 32.61 28.36 -14.61
CA ILE A 452 31.72 28.36 -15.78
C ILE A 452 31.50 26.93 -16.30
N PHE A 453 32.54 26.08 -16.31
CA PHE A 453 32.43 24.69 -16.75
C PHE A 453 31.36 23.90 -15.98
N GLY A 454 31.30 24.08 -14.66
CA GLY A 454 30.28 23.45 -13.81
C GLY A 454 28.86 23.86 -14.22
N HIS A 455 28.66 25.15 -14.50
CA HIS A 455 27.40 25.68 -15.01
C HIS A 455 27.05 25.11 -16.38
N GLU A 456 27.95 25.22 -17.35
CA GLU A 456 27.73 24.75 -18.73
C GLU A 456 27.40 23.26 -18.78
N THR A 457 28.12 22.45 -17.99
CA THR A 457 27.89 21.01 -17.88
C THR A 457 26.50 20.70 -17.34
N LEU A 458 26.04 21.43 -16.31
CA LEU A 458 24.69 21.27 -15.77
C LEU A 458 23.63 21.63 -16.83
N ILE A 459 23.78 22.75 -17.54
CA ILE A 459 22.81 23.20 -18.55
C ILE A 459 22.79 22.24 -19.75
N ALA A 460 23.95 21.79 -20.22
CA ALA A 460 24.05 20.81 -21.30
C ALA A 460 23.35 19.49 -20.90
N THR A 461 23.53 19.05 -19.67
CA THR A 461 22.90 17.85 -19.11
C THR A 461 21.40 18.01 -18.98
N TYR A 462 20.94 19.12 -18.42
CA TYR A 462 19.53 19.44 -18.26
C TYR A 462 18.79 19.44 -19.60
N ASN A 463 19.37 20.09 -20.61
CA ASN A 463 18.78 20.12 -21.94
C ASN A 463 18.79 18.75 -22.64
N ALA A 464 19.84 17.95 -22.47
CA ALA A 464 19.88 16.59 -23.01
C ALA A 464 18.80 15.69 -22.40
N VAL A 465 18.60 15.77 -21.07
CA VAL A 465 17.54 15.03 -20.37
C VAL A 465 16.16 15.49 -20.82
N LYS A 466 15.95 16.80 -20.93
CA LYS A 466 14.68 17.37 -21.38
C LYS A 466 14.33 16.91 -22.80
N GLU A 467 15.28 17.02 -23.73
CA GLU A 467 15.12 16.58 -25.13
C GLU A 467 14.78 15.08 -25.21
N TYR A 468 15.48 14.25 -24.43
CA TYR A 468 15.21 12.80 -24.34
C TYR A 468 13.77 12.49 -23.88
N ILE A 469 13.30 13.18 -22.84
CA ILE A 469 11.96 12.99 -22.30
C ILE A 469 10.91 13.46 -23.31
N GLU A 470 11.10 14.63 -23.94
CA GLU A 470 10.20 15.15 -24.96
C GLU A 470 10.10 14.23 -26.19
N ASP A 471 11.22 13.66 -26.64
CA ASP A 471 11.24 12.69 -27.73
C ASP A 471 10.49 11.40 -27.39
N ARG A 472 10.65 10.90 -26.17
CA ARG A 472 9.90 9.73 -25.68
C ARG A 472 8.41 10.00 -25.60
N LYS A 473 8.00 11.16 -25.09
CA LYS A 473 6.61 11.59 -25.08
C LYS A 473 6.04 11.65 -26.49
N LEU A 474 6.77 12.28 -27.40
CA LEU A 474 6.37 12.40 -28.80
C LEU A 474 6.25 11.04 -29.49
N ALA A 475 7.16 10.11 -29.21
CA ALA A 475 7.11 8.75 -29.75
C ALA A 475 5.85 7.99 -29.30
N VAL A 476 5.48 8.10 -28.01
CA VAL A 476 4.25 7.50 -27.47
C VAL A 476 3.01 8.13 -28.12
N LEU A 477 2.97 9.47 -28.23
CA LEU A 477 1.86 10.18 -28.87
C LEU A 477 1.70 9.80 -30.36
N LYS A 478 2.82 9.64 -31.08
CA LYS A 478 2.82 9.14 -32.47
C LYS A 478 2.31 7.70 -32.55
N ALA A 479 2.72 6.83 -31.64
CA ALA A 479 2.25 5.44 -31.59
C ALA A 479 0.73 5.33 -31.33
N LEU A 480 0.18 6.29 -30.59
CA LEU A 480 -1.26 6.42 -30.34
C LEU A 480 -2.04 7.06 -31.50
N GLY A 481 -1.38 7.41 -32.61
CA GLY A 481 -2.01 7.99 -33.80
C GLY A 481 -2.35 9.49 -33.66
N SER A 482 -1.81 10.18 -32.65
CA SER A 482 -2.01 11.62 -32.49
C SER A 482 -1.10 12.39 -33.44
N VAL A 483 -1.66 12.87 -34.55
CA VAL A 483 -0.96 13.71 -35.55
C VAL A 483 -1.22 15.21 -35.32
N ASN A 484 -1.91 15.58 -34.24
CA ASN A 484 -2.47 16.92 -34.10
C ASN A 484 -1.58 17.84 -33.24
N ASN A 485 -0.65 18.54 -33.89
CA ASN A 485 0.19 19.61 -33.32
C ASN A 485 -0.59 20.86 -32.84
N ASN A 486 -1.93 20.82 -32.81
CA ASN A 486 -2.78 21.98 -32.55
C ASN A 486 -3.78 21.80 -31.38
N ALA A 487 -3.75 20.68 -30.66
CA ALA A 487 -4.55 20.52 -29.45
C ALA A 487 -3.87 21.25 -28.27
N LYS A 488 -4.02 22.58 -28.20
CA LYS A 488 -3.69 23.32 -26.97
C LYS A 488 -4.50 22.74 -25.81
N GLN A 489 -3.79 22.15 -24.84
CA GLN A 489 -4.22 21.92 -23.45
C GLN A 489 -5.62 21.30 -23.30
N SER A 490 -5.84 20.05 -23.75
CA SER A 490 -6.95 19.27 -23.19
C SER A 490 -6.54 18.76 -21.80
N ARG A 491 -7.48 18.74 -20.85
CA ARG A 491 -7.24 18.24 -19.49
C ARG A 491 -6.84 16.77 -19.49
N GLU A 492 -7.32 16.03 -20.48
CA GLU A 492 -7.02 14.63 -20.71
C GLU A 492 -5.56 14.46 -21.16
N LEU A 493 -5.05 15.37 -22.01
CA LEU A 493 -3.65 15.35 -22.45
C LEU A 493 -2.71 15.67 -21.30
N THR A 494 -3.02 16.67 -20.46
CA THR A 494 -2.20 16.97 -19.27
C THR A 494 -2.19 15.80 -18.28
N THR A 495 -3.35 15.19 -18.04
CA THR A 495 -3.44 14.00 -17.16
C THR A 495 -2.62 12.82 -17.72
N PHE A 496 -2.62 12.66 -19.03
CA PHE A 496 -1.82 11.64 -19.71
C PHE A 496 -0.31 11.94 -19.64
N GLU A 497 0.09 13.19 -19.87
CA GLU A 497 1.48 13.63 -19.75
C GLU A 497 2.02 13.44 -18.33
N ASP A 498 1.24 13.82 -17.30
CA ASP A 498 1.63 13.67 -15.89
C ASP A 498 1.78 12.18 -15.50
N ALA A 499 0.90 11.32 -16.02
CA ALA A 499 1.01 9.87 -15.84
C ALA A 499 2.24 9.28 -16.55
N LEU A 500 2.56 9.80 -17.74
CA LEU A 500 3.73 9.38 -18.50
C LEU A 500 5.04 9.83 -17.82
N ASP A 501 5.08 11.05 -17.28
CA ASP A 501 6.20 11.55 -16.47
C ASP A 501 6.43 10.67 -15.23
N SER A 502 5.35 10.32 -14.53
CA SER A 502 5.42 9.41 -13.37
C SER A 502 5.97 8.03 -13.75
N GLN A 503 5.59 7.51 -14.92
CA GLN A 503 6.07 6.22 -15.42
C GLN A 503 7.54 6.28 -15.84
N LEU A 504 7.95 7.34 -16.55
CA LEU A 504 9.35 7.57 -16.94
C LEU A 504 10.26 7.74 -15.72
N TYR A 505 9.78 8.45 -14.69
CA TYR A 505 10.46 8.59 -13.41
C TYR A 505 10.70 7.24 -12.74
N LYS A 506 9.66 6.40 -12.67
CA LYS A 506 9.75 5.04 -12.10
C LYS A 506 10.69 4.15 -12.90
N GLU A 507 10.64 4.21 -14.22
CA GLU A 507 11.49 3.37 -15.08
C GLU A 507 12.96 3.73 -14.93
N PHE A 508 13.29 5.03 -14.89
CA PHE A 508 14.66 5.51 -14.69
C PHE A 508 15.23 5.13 -13.32
N THR A 509 14.42 5.18 -12.26
CA THR A 509 14.88 4.94 -10.88
C THR A 509 14.89 3.49 -10.44
N THR A 510 14.03 2.62 -10.99
CA THR A 510 13.81 1.26 -10.46
C THR A 510 14.28 0.11 -11.35
N THR A 511 14.65 0.39 -12.60
CA THR A 511 14.94 -0.67 -13.58
C THR A 511 16.41 -0.67 -14.01
N LYS A 512 16.89 -1.83 -14.49
CA LYS A 512 18.20 -1.93 -15.15
C LYS A 512 18.29 -1.04 -16.40
N THR A 513 17.15 -0.74 -17.03
CA THR A 513 17.04 0.16 -18.18
C THR A 513 17.47 1.59 -17.84
N GLY A 514 17.20 2.07 -16.62
CA GLY A 514 17.63 3.39 -16.16
C GLY A 514 19.15 3.60 -16.23
N GLY A 515 19.92 2.55 -15.92
CA GLY A 515 21.38 2.58 -16.07
C GLY A 515 21.83 2.79 -17.52
N HIS A 516 21.19 2.12 -18.48
CA HIS A 516 21.49 2.30 -19.91
C HIS A 516 21.10 3.70 -20.42
N ILE A 517 19.97 4.24 -19.96
CA ILE A 517 19.54 5.61 -20.29
C ILE A 517 20.57 6.62 -19.75
N SER A 518 21.02 6.43 -18.50
CA SER A 518 22.05 7.29 -17.91
C SER A 518 23.37 7.24 -18.69
N GLU A 519 23.79 6.06 -19.15
CA GLU A 519 25.00 5.91 -19.97
C GLU A 519 24.87 6.59 -21.35
N GLU A 520 23.72 6.43 -22.02
CA GLU A 520 23.42 7.08 -23.30
C GLU A 520 23.41 8.62 -23.18
N LEU A 521 22.80 9.14 -22.11
CA LEU A 521 22.77 10.57 -21.82
C LEU A 521 24.17 11.09 -21.49
N CYS A 522 24.95 10.34 -20.71
CA CYS A 522 26.32 10.70 -20.37
C CYS A 522 27.19 10.85 -21.63
N GLN A 523 27.11 9.90 -22.57
CA GLN A 523 27.79 10.01 -23.87
C GLN A 523 27.31 11.21 -24.69
N THR A 524 26.01 11.54 -24.62
CA THR A 524 25.44 12.70 -25.30
C THR A 524 25.93 14.01 -24.70
N VAL A 525 26.08 14.09 -23.38
CA VAL A 525 26.65 15.25 -22.68
C VAL A 525 28.12 15.43 -23.03
N PHE A 526 28.93 14.36 -23.01
CA PHE A 526 30.33 14.45 -23.45
C PHE A 526 30.47 14.89 -24.91
N LYS A 527 29.54 14.49 -25.79
CA LYS A 527 29.52 14.99 -27.16
C LYS A 527 29.23 16.49 -27.26
N LYS A 528 28.51 17.08 -26.31
CA LYS A 528 28.22 18.52 -26.22
C LYS A 528 29.35 19.31 -25.54
N LEU A 529 30.20 18.65 -24.75
CA LEU A 529 31.34 19.26 -24.03
C LEU A 529 32.70 19.06 -24.72
N LYS A 530 32.72 18.75 -26.03
CA LYS A 530 33.95 18.42 -26.77
C LYS A 530 35.01 19.53 -26.83
N ASP A 531 34.62 20.74 -26.45
CA ASP A 531 35.50 21.91 -26.47
C ASP A 531 36.53 21.89 -25.34
N TYR A 532 36.43 20.95 -24.39
CA TYR A 532 37.39 20.74 -23.31
C TYR A 532 38.11 19.38 -23.46
N PRO A 533 39.35 19.35 -23.96
CA PRO A 533 40.15 18.12 -24.04
C PRO A 533 40.44 17.52 -22.64
N GLY A 534 40.57 16.20 -22.56
CA GLY A 534 40.97 15.50 -21.32
C GLY A 534 39.90 15.40 -20.22
N ILE A 535 38.73 16.05 -20.37
CA ILE A 535 37.63 15.93 -19.39
C ILE A 535 37.01 14.53 -19.34
N ASP A 536 37.13 13.76 -20.43
CA ASP A 536 36.64 12.39 -20.58
C ASP A 536 37.52 11.36 -19.85
N GLU A 537 38.72 11.75 -19.44
CA GLU A 537 39.57 10.93 -18.57
C GLU A 537 39.37 11.28 -17.08
N CYS A 538 38.70 12.39 -16.78
CA CYS A 538 38.46 12.84 -15.41
C CYS A 538 37.26 12.12 -14.77
N LEU A 539 37.54 11.30 -13.74
CA LEU A 539 36.52 10.56 -13.01
C LEU A 539 35.51 11.49 -12.29
N ASN A 540 35.97 12.63 -11.78
CA ASN A 540 35.09 13.55 -11.05
C ASN A 540 34.15 14.32 -11.99
N VAL A 541 34.55 14.55 -13.26
CA VAL A 541 33.64 15.03 -14.31
C VAL A 541 32.55 13.99 -14.61
N HIS A 542 32.91 12.70 -14.69
CA HIS A 542 31.92 11.62 -14.88
C HIS A 542 30.91 11.56 -13.73
N GLN A 543 31.39 11.60 -12.49
CA GLN A 543 30.53 11.62 -11.31
C GLN A 543 29.64 12.86 -11.27
N PHE A 544 30.18 14.01 -11.67
CA PHE A 544 29.41 15.25 -11.77
C PHE A 544 28.27 15.12 -12.79
N ILE A 545 28.57 14.66 -14.01
CA ILE A 545 27.56 14.45 -15.06
C ILE A 545 26.49 13.47 -14.60
N GLN A 546 26.86 12.37 -13.94
CA GLN A 546 25.87 11.42 -13.40
C GLN A 546 24.93 12.07 -12.37
N LYS A 547 25.48 12.88 -11.45
CA LYS A 547 24.66 13.64 -10.50
C LYS A 547 23.78 14.67 -11.20
N CYS A 548 24.29 15.37 -12.22
CA CYS A 548 23.53 16.31 -13.05
C CYS A 548 22.39 15.61 -13.79
N ILE A 549 22.60 14.40 -14.33
CA ILE A 549 21.56 13.62 -15.02
C ILE A 549 20.45 13.28 -14.04
N GLN A 550 20.79 12.74 -12.86
CA GLN A 550 19.81 12.38 -11.85
C GLN A 550 18.97 13.59 -11.42
N ILE A 551 19.62 14.72 -11.14
CA ILE A 551 18.94 15.95 -10.71
C ILE A 551 18.09 16.54 -11.84
N SER A 552 18.58 16.55 -13.07
CA SER A 552 17.81 17.01 -14.23
C SER A 552 16.57 16.15 -14.47
N TRP A 553 16.70 14.83 -14.25
CA TRP A 553 15.57 13.90 -14.34
C TRP A 553 14.55 14.14 -13.23
N ASP A 554 15.03 14.33 -11.99
CA ASP A 554 14.20 14.66 -10.84
C ASP A 554 13.44 15.99 -11.04
N ILE A 555 14.06 17.00 -11.67
CA ILE A 555 13.44 18.29 -12.01
C ILE A 555 12.38 18.12 -13.11
N GLN A 556 12.69 17.38 -14.18
CA GLN A 556 11.83 17.28 -15.36
C GLN A 556 10.59 16.40 -15.12
N CYS A 557 10.71 15.36 -14.30
CA CYS A 557 9.63 14.43 -13.98
C CYS A 557 9.14 14.56 -12.52
N CYS A 558 9.36 15.72 -11.87
CA CYS A 558 8.94 15.94 -10.50
C CYS A 558 7.42 15.71 -10.34
N PRO A 559 6.98 14.79 -9.46
CA PRO A 559 5.57 14.60 -9.18
C PRO A 559 4.95 15.87 -8.60
N ASP A 560 3.72 16.18 -9.00
CA ASP A 560 2.87 17.26 -8.47
C ASP A 560 3.34 18.71 -8.71
N GLN A 561 4.57 18.95 -9.20
CA GLN A 561 5.11 20.29 -9.42
C GLN A 561 5.96 20.38 -10.69
N LYS A 562 5.68 21.40 -11.52
CA LYS A 562 6.48 21.67 -12.72
C LYS A 562 7.63 22.62 -12.36
N LEU A 563 8.85 22.10 -12.35
CA LEU A 563 10.07 22.86 -12.05
C LEU A 563 10.78 23.28 -13.34
N LYS A 564 11.54 24.38 -13.29
CA LYS A 564 12.44 24.80 -14.38
C LYS A 564 13.73 25.40 -13.84
N LEU A 565 14.79 25.29 -14.63
CA LEU A 565 16.01 26.06 -14.43
C LEU A 565 15.94 27.40 -15.19
N GLU A 566 16.30 28.48 -14.51
CA GLU A 566 16.52 29.80 -15.12
C GLU A 566 18.02 30.09 -15.15
N TYR A 567 18.54 30.25 -16.36
CA TYR A 567 19.97 30.34 -16.65
C TYR A 567 20.27 31.35 -17.77
N ASP A 568 19.31 32.22 -18.07
CA ASP A 568 19.43 33.27 -19.08
C ASP A 568 18.82 34.55 -18.52
N GLY A 569 19.51 35.68 -18.68
CA GLY A 569 19.14 36.96 -18.09
C GLY A 569 20.27 37.99 -18.19
N ILE A 570 19.93 39.21 -18.59
CA ILE A 570 20.89 40.30 -18.83
C ILE A 570 20.97 41.25 -17.62
N ASP A 571 19.92 41.32 -16.81
CA ASP A 571 19.80 42.25 -15.69
C ASP A 571 19.75 41.53 -14.34
N PHE A 572 20.39 42.12 -13.33
CA PHE A 572 20.44 41.60 -11.98
C PHE A 572 19.12 41.86 -11.23
N ASP A 573 18.42 40.79 -10.85
CA ASP A 573 17.25 40.85 -9.97
C ASP A 573 17.61 40.28 -8.57
N PRO A 574 17.62 41.10 -7.50
CA PRO A 574 17.90 40.63 -6.14
C PRO A 574 16.96 39.54 -5.60
N SER A 575 15.75 39.43 -6.16
CA SER A 575 14.77 38.41 -5.78
C SER A 575 15.11 37.02 -6.35
N ARG A 576 15.79 36.98 -7.49
CA ARG A 576 16.13 35.76 -8.25
C ARG A 576 17.62 35.43 -8.23
N HIS A 577 18.48 36.42 -8.04
CA HIS A 577 19.92 36.33 -8.17
C HIS A 577 20.65 36.61 -6.85
N SER A 578 21.79 35.97 -6.71
CA SER A 578 22.80 36.19 -5.69
C SER A 578 24.14 36.44 -6.39
N ARG A 579 24.95 37.35 -5.84
CA ARG A 579 26.23 37.71 -6.44
C ARG A 579 27.30 36.71 -6.00
N GLY A 580 28.08 36.21 -6.95
CA GLY A 580 29.25 35.37 -6.67
C GLY A 580 30.35 36.14 -5.94
N ALA A 581 31.32 35.41 -5.35
CA ALA A 581 32.38 36.00 -4.52
C ALA A 581 33.25 37.06 -5.24
N TYR A 582 33.35 36.96 -6.57
CA TYR A 582 34.17 37.84 -7.43
C TYR A 582 33.34 38.83 -8.27
N SER A 583 32.04 38.96 -7.98
CA SER A 583 31.13 39.81 -8.74
C SER A 583 31.29 41.31 -8.41
N GLY A 584 31.17 42.17 -9.43
CA GLY A 584 31.11 43.63 -9.28
C GLY A 584 29.78 44.13 -8.71
N THR A 585 29.59 45.45 -8.68
CA THR A 585 28.37 46.14 -8.19
C THR A 585 27.41 46.57 -9.31
N THR A 586 27.72 46.21 -10.55
CA THR A 586 26.94 46.55 -11.74
C THR A 586 25.60 45.81 -11.77
N SER A 587 24.63 46.38 -12.49
CA SER A 587 23.29 45.80 -12.63
C SER A 587 23.16 44.83 -13.80
N HIS A 588 24.21 44.67 -14.61
CA HIS A 588 24.23 43.74 -15.74
C HIS A 588 24.87 42.42 -15.35
N VAL A 589 24.26 41.31 -15.75
CA VAL A 589 24.80 39.96 -15.55
C VAL A 589 25.76 39.65 -16.68
N VAL A 590 27.02 39.38 -16.33
CA VAL A 590 28.08 38.99 -17.27
C VAL A 590 28.00 37.50 -17.55
N ASN A 591 27.90 36.67 -16.50
CA ASN A 591 27.83 35.21 -16.60
C ASN A 591 27.04 34.59 -15.43
N PHE A 592 26.45 33.42 -15.68
CA PHE A 592 25.86 32.57 -14.64
C PHE A 592 26.89 31.55 -14.15
N ILE A 593 27.08 31.49 -12.84
CA ILE A 593 27.88 30.43 -12.18
C ILE A 593 26.97 29.27 -11.76
N TRP A 594 25.73 29.57 -11.38
CA TRP A 594 24.75 28.54 -11.05
C TRP A 594 23.33 29.00 -11.40
N PRO A 595 22.49 28.13 -11.99
CA PRO A 595 21.15 28.53 -12.39
C PRO A 595 20.18 28.59 -11.22
N ALA A 596 19.10 29.35 -11.38
CA ALA A 596 18.02 29.42 -10.39
C ALA A 596 17.06 28.25 -10.59
N LEU A 597 16.54 27.70 -9.49
CA LEU A 597 15.50 26.68 -9.51
C LEU A 597 14.14 27.33 -9.21
N ILE A 598 13.19 27.19 -10.12
CA ILE A 598 11.90 27.90 -10.07
C ILE A 598 10.73 26.93 -10.23
N GLU A 599 9.71 27.10 -9.39
CA GLU A 599 8.42 26.44 -9.53
C GLU A 599 7.53 27.22 -10.53
N THR A 600 7.11 26.57 -11.62
CA THR A 600 6.47 27.24 -12.76
C THR A 600 5.04 27.69 -12.53
N LEU A 601 4.30 27.04 -11.62
CA LEU A 601 2.90 27.37 -11.34
C LEU A 601 2.76 28.74 -10.66
N ASP A 602 3.56 28.97 -9.61
CA ASP A 602 3.52 30.20 -8.81
C ASP A 602 4.69 31.16 -9.12
N ASN A 603 5.56 30.78 -10.07
CA ASN A 603 6.80 31.50 -10.40
C ASN A 603 7.69 31.76 -9.17
N ARG A 604 7.64 30.83 -8.21
CA ARG A 604 8.33 30.93 -6.92
C ARG A 604 9.78 30.48 -7.08
N VAL A 605 10.71 31.32 -6.64
CA VAL A 605 12.14 31.00 -6.60
C VAL A 605 12.40 30.07 -5.41
N LEU A 606 12.85 28.85 -5.69
CA LEU A 606 13.21 27.85 -4.67
C LEU A 606 14.69 27.96 -4.29
N LEU A 607 15.55 28.21 -5.28
CA LEU A 607 16.97 28.49 -5.09
C LEU A 607 17.39 29.61 -6.04
N LYS A 608 18.09 30.63 -5.53
CA LYS A 608 18.54 31.78 -6.34
C LYS A 608 19.70 31.38 -7.25
N ALA A 609 19.75 31.97 -8.44
CA ALA A 609 20.92 31.85 -9.30
C ALA A 609 22.13 32.54 -8.66
N ILE A 610 23.32 32.07 -9.00
CA ILE A 610 24.58 32.71 -8.64
C ILE A 610 25.15 33.31 -9.93
N VAL A 611 25.34 34.62 -9.93
CA VAL A 611 25.75 35.37 -11.12
C VAL A 611 26.98 36.23 -10.85
N LEU A 612 27.76 36.45 -11.91
CA LEU A 612 28.78 37.49 -12.00
C LEU A 612 28.16 38.71 -12.66
N THR A 613 28.31 39.87 -12.03
CA THR A 613 27.80 41.15 -12.52
C THR A 613 28.88 42.19 -12.66
#